data_AF-A0A7S3ECW1-F1
#
_entry.id   AF-A0A7S3ECW1-F1
#
_cell.length_a   1.000
_cell.length_b   1.000
_cell.length_c   1.000
_cell.angle_alpha   90.00
_cell.angle_beta   90.00
_cell.angle_gamma   90.00
#
_symmetry.space_group_name_H-M   'P 1'
#
loop_
_entity.id
_entity.type
_entity.pdbx_description
1 polymer ?
#
loop_
_entity_poly.entity_id
_entity_poly.type
_entity_poly.pdbx_seq_one_letter_code
_entity_poly.pdbx_strand_id
1 'polypeptide(L)'
;MVAFTTLAGVGGIRRSRARVCSESSEKFPGRTSVYPDKDLVVIALGGNALLRRGEKLSYENQRHNARTAAEAIAKVINAGYRVCVTHGNGPQVGFLALMMPETRLDVLDAQTEGAIGYVVDLELSNTLGSRKQVVTMLTQVIVNEKDPAFENPTKFIGPQYSEEQVRVVVPERASETSRLTQTSDV
;
A
#
# COMPACT_ATOMS: atom_id res chain seq x y z
N MET A 1 -9.20 0.48 -17.24
CA MET A 1 -8.20 -0.47 -16.71
C MET A 1 -7.74 0.05 -15.35
N VAL A 2 -7.70 -0.81 -14.32
CA VAL A 2 -7.19 -0.46 -12.97
C VAL A 2 -5.73 -0.86 -12.95
N ALA A 3 -4.80 0.06 -12.65
CA ALA A 3 -3.40 -0.29 -12.46
C ALA A 3 -2.85 0.22 -11.15
N PHE A 4 -1.97 -0.62 -10.61
CA PHE A 4 -1.42 -0.59 -9.27
C PHE A 4 -0.30 0.43 -9.22
N THR A 5 -0.63 1.63 -8.74
CA THR A 5 0.41 2.56 -8.31
C THR A 5 0.43 2.60 -6.80
N THR A 6 1.34 1.80 -6.22
CA THR A 6 1.96 2.21 -4.97
C THR A 6 2.79 3.46 -5.26
N LEU A 7 2.59 4.53 -4.49
CA LEU A 7 3.37 5.78 -4.56
C LEU A 7 4.85 5.48 -4.27
N ALA A 8 5.58 5.01 -5.27
CA ALA A 8 7.02 4.82 -5.25
C ALA A 8 7.62 5.59 -6.42
N GLY A 9 8.02 6.84 -6.14
CA GLY A 9 9.11 7.55 -6.80
C GLY A 9 8.99 7.80 -8.30
N VAL A 10 8.17 8.77 -8.71
CA VAL A 10 8.45 9.52 -9.93
C VAL A 10 9.44 10.63 -9.57
N GLY A 11 10.69 10.45 -9.98
CA GLY A 11 11.75 11.46 -9.84
C GLY A 11 11.38 12.74 -10.60
N GLY A 12 11.46 13.88 -9.92
CA GLY A 12 11.28 15.20 -10.53
C GLY A 12 10.17 16.08 -9.94
N ILE A 13 10.02 16.16 -8.61
CA ILE A 13 9.10 17.13 -8.01
C ILE A 13 9.82 18.47 -7.82
N ARG A 14 9.52 19.43 -8.71
CA ARG A 14 9.70 20.86 -8.41
C ARG A 14 8.90 21.17 -7.14
N ARG A 15 9.56 21.77 -6.13
CA ARG A 15 8.91 22.23 -4.90
C ARG A 15 7.82 23.27 -5.22
N SER A 16 6.58 22.84 -5.41
CA SER A 16 5.43 23.74 -5.30
C SER A 16 5.02 23.80 -3.82
N ARG A 17 5.02 25.00 -3.25
CA ARG A 17 4.48 25.25 -1.91
C ARG A 17 3.08 24.65 -1.80
N ALA A 18 2.85 23.82 -0.78
CA ALA A 18 1.51 23.38 -0.42
C ALA A 18 0.65 24.63 -0.15
N ARG A 19 -0.43 24.80 -0.91
CA ARG A 19 -1.48 25.75 -0.54
C ARG A 19 -2.40 25.03 0.44
N VAL A 20 -2.39 25.50 1.69
CA VAL A 20 -3.44 25.16 2.65
C VAL A 20 -4.71 25.85 2.17
N CYS A 21 -5.73 25.07 1.79
CA CYS A 21 -7.03 25.60 1.41
C CYS A 21 -7.88 25.70 2.69
N SER A 22 -7.93 26.88 3.30
CA SER A 22 -8.53 27.13 4.62
C SER A 22 -10.02 27.49 4.59
N GLU A 23 -10.82 26.87 3.70
CA GLU A 23 -12.25 27.22 3.54
C GLU A 23 -13.18 26.02 3.82
N SER A 24 -13.33 25.60 5.09
CA SER A 24 -14.25 24.49 5.40
C SER A 24 -15.21 24.69 6.56
N SER A 25 -15.06 25.73 7.38
CA SER A 25 -15.96 25.96 8.52
C SER A 25 -17.28 26.66 8.14
N GLU A 26 -17.35 27.40 7.04
CA GLU A 26 -18.53 28.22 6.71
C GLU A 26 -19.64 27.50 5.91
N LYS A 27 -19.34 26.39 5.23
CA LYS A 27 -20.29 25.78 4.28
C LYS A 27 -21.40 24.92 4.89
N PHE A 28 -21.33 24.58 6.18
CA PHE A 28 -22.33 23.71 6.82
C PHE A 28 -22.56 24.09 8.30
N PRO A 29 -23.47 25.04 8.59
CA PRO A 29 -23.78 25.41 9.97
C PRO A 29 -24.41 24.21 10.71
N GLY A 30 -23.79 23.79 11.81
CA GLY A 30 -24.28 22.71 12.69
C GLY A 30 -23.43 21.44 12.76
N ARG A 31 -22.35 21.32 11.97
CA ARG A 31 -21.34 20.27 12.20
C ARG A 31 -20.32 20.72 13.24
N THR A 32 -20.52 20.30 14.48
CA THR A 32 -19.41 20.27 15.44
C THR A 32 -18.39 19.26 14.91
N SER A 33 -17.25 19.73 14.40
CA SER A 33 -16.18 18.82 13.99
C SER A 33 -15.72 18.04 15.23
N VAL A 34 -15.95 16.72 15.23
CA VAL A 34 -15.48 15.82 16.29
C VAL A 34 -13.95 15.65 16.25
N TYR A 35 -13.29 16.23 15.23
CA TYR A 35 -11.86 16.20 15.03
C TYR A 35 -11.27 17.63 15.07
N PRO A 36 -10.08 17.83 15.65
CA PRO A 36 -9.45 19.16 15.73
C PRO A 36 -9.25 19.77 14.34
N ASP A 37 -9.26 21.11 14.25
CA ASP A 37 -9.10 21.92 13.03
C ASP A 37 -7.73 21.79 12.32
N LYS A 38 -6.95 20.74 12.59
CA LYS A 38 -5.64 20.55 11.94
C LYS A 38 -5.78 19.86 10.59
N ASP A 39 -4.83 20.19 9.71
CA ASP A 39 -4.74 19.69 8.34
C ASP A 39 -4.73 18.15 8.25
N LEU A 40 -5.12 17.66 7.07
CA LEU A 40 -5.02 16.25 6.70
C LEU A 40 -3.56 15.87 6.39
N VAL A 41 -3.07 14.83 7.05
CA VAL A 41 -1.78 14.20 6.76
C VAL A 41 -2.03 12.87 6.05
N VAL A 42 -1.43 12.70 4.88
CA VAL A 42 -1.42 11.43 4.15
C VAL A 42 -0.11 10.71 4.43
N ILE A 43 -0.19 9.50 4.99
CA ILE A 43 0.97 8.68 5.37
C ILE A 43 1.01 7.46 4.46
N ALA A 44 2.05 7.36 3.63
CA ALA A 44 2.28 6.20 2.77
C ALA A 44 3.24 5.20 3.44
N LEU A 45 2.70 4.06 3.87
CA LEU A 45 3.48 2.93 4.38
C LEU A 45 4.16 2.21 3.21
N GLY A 46 5.48 2.36 3.10
CA GLY A 46 6.26 1.66 2.07
C GLY A 46 6.27 0.14 2.25
N GLY A 47 6.75 -0.60 1.25
CA GLY A 47 6.79 -2.08 1.30
C GLY A 47 7.54 -2.65 2.52
N ASN A 48 8.56 -1.95 3.00
CA ASN A 48 9.33 -2.31 4.20
C ASN A 48 8.61 -2.04 5.53
N ALA A 49 7.50 -1.28 5.51
CA ALA A 49 6.75 -0.93 6.71
C ALA A 49 5.90 -2.09 7.23
N LEU A 50 5.60 -3.07 6.37
CA LEU A 50 4.80 -4.25 6.72
C LEU A 50 5.59 -5.55 6.59
N LEU A 51 6.60 -5.61 5.73
CA LEU A 51 7.52 -6.73 5.64
C LEU A 51 8.95 -6.23 5.38
N ARG A 52 9.85 -6.40 6.33
CA ARG A 52 11.24 -5.95 6.16
C ARG A 52 12.01 -6.88 5.23
N ARG A 53 13.07 -6.38 4.60
CA ARG A 53 13.93 -7.17 3.73
C ARG A 53 14.48 -8.38 4.49
N GLY A 54 14.29 -9.57 3.94
CA GLY A 54 14.74 -10.85 4.52
C GLY A 54 13.76 -11.47 5.52
N GLU A 55 12.67 -10.79 5.89
CA GLU A 55 11.63 -11.41 6.72
C GLU A 55 10.79 -12.37 5.90
N LYS A 56 10.43 -13.49 6.53
CA LYS A 56 9.40 -14.38 5.99
C LYS A 56 8.07 -13.62 5.96
N LEU A 57 7.33 -13.72 4.86
CA LEU A 57 5.95 -13.26 4.77
C LEU A 57 5.07 -14.12 5.70
N SER A 58 4.96 -13.70 6.96
CA SER A 58 4.15 -14.35 8.00
C SER A 58 3.19 -13.33 8.61
N TYR A 59 2.09 -13.82 9.18
CA TYR A 59 1.15 -12.96 9.91
C TYR A 59 1.84 -12.25 11.08
N GLU A 60 2.66 -12.96 11.85
CA GLU A 60 3.35 -12.41 13.02
C GLU A 60 4.33 -11.27 12.65
N ASN A 61 5.11 -11.43 11.58
CA ASN A 61 6.01 -10.38 11.11
C ASN A 61 5.23 -9.15 10.64
N GLN A 62 4.15 -9.37 9.87
CA GLN A 62 3.30 -8.29 9.38
C GLN A 62 2.65 -7.53 10.54
N ARG A 63 2.13 -8.25 11.54
CA ARG A 63 1.51 -7.64 12.72
C ARG A 63 2.53 -6.88 13.57
N HIS A 64 3.72 -7.43 13.79
CA HIS A 64 4.80 -6.75 14.52
C HIS A 64 5.21 -5.44 13.85
N ASN A 65 5.40 -5.47 12.54
CA ASN A 65 5.74 -4.28 11.75
C ASN A 65 4.58 -3.26 11.73
N ALA A 66 3.34 -3.72 11.56
CA ALA A 66 2.15 -2.87 11.61
C ALA A 66 1.98 -2.17 12.97
N ARG A 67 2.29 -2.85 14.09
CA ARG A 67 2.30 -2.23 15.43
C ARG A 67 3.29 -1.08 15.50
N THR A 68 4.51 -1.28 15.01
CA THR A 68 5.53 -0.23 14.98
C THR A 68 5.06 0.99 14.18
N ALA A 69 4.42 0.75 13.02
CA ALA A 69 3.82 1.81 12.23
C ALA A 69 2.65 2.50 12.97
N ALA A 70 1.78 1.73 13.62
CA ALA A 70 0.64 2.22 14.38
C ALA A 70 1.05 3.15 15.52
N GLU A 71 2.10 2.80 16.28
CA GLU A 71 2.65 3.66 17.33
C GLU A 71 3.16 5.00 16.80
N ALA A 72 3.80 5.01 15.62
CA ALA A 72 4.25 6.24 14.98
C ALA A 72 3.07 7.09 14.48
N ILE A 73 2.09 6.47 13.83
CA ILE A 73 0.88 7.14 13.34
C ILE A 73 0.05 7.70 14.50
N ALA A 74 -0.06 6.98 15.61
CA ALA A 74 -0.81 7.41 16.79
C ALA A 74 -0.26 8.72 17.37
N LYS A 75 1.06 8.96 17.30
CA LYS A 75 1.65 10.25 17.70
C LYS A 75 1.13 11.41 16.84
N VAL A 76 0.98 11.20 15.53
CA VAL A 76 0.42 12.19 14.59
C VAL A 76 -1.05 12.45 14.91
N ILE A 77 -1.83 11.40 15.14
CA ILE A 77 -3.25 11.52 15.51
C ILE A 77 -3.41 12.24 16.85
N ASN A 78 -2.61 11.89 17.86
CA ASN A 78 -2.63 12.51 19.19
C ASN A 78 -2.16 13.97 19.17
N ALA A 79 -1.32 14.36 18.20
CA ALA A 79 -1.00 15.76 17.94
C ALA A 79 -2.17 16.56 17.32
N GLY A 80 -3.28 15.89 17.03
CA GLY A 80 -4.55 16.49 16.58
C GLY A 80 -4.79 16.47 15.08
N TYR A 81 -3.89 15.88 14.28
CA TYR A 81 -4.06 15.81 12.83
C TYR A 81 -5.09 14.77 12.41
N ARG A 82 -5.77 15.03 11.29
CA ARG A 82 -6.51 14.01 10.56
C ARG A 82 -5.53 13.19 9.75
N VAL A 83 -5.68 11.86 9.75
CA VAL A 83 -4.73 10.97 9.07
C VAL A 83 -5.46 10.11 8.05
N CYS A 84 -4.89 10.03 6.85
CA CYS A 84 -5.20 9.02 5.84
C CYS A 84 -3.95 8.16 5.65
N VAL A 85 -4.08 6.84 5.77
CA VAL A 85 -2.97 5.90 5.61
C VAL A 85 -3.14 5.17 4.29
N THR A 86 -2.09 5.12 3.49
CA THR A 86 -1.97 4.23 2.34
C THR A 86 -0.85 3.22 2.59
N HIS A 87 -0.86 2.10 1.90
CA HIS A 87 0.19 1.09 2.03
C HIS A 87 0.58 0.51 0.68
N GLY A 88 1.77 -0.10 0.63
CA GLY A 88 2.12 -1.01 -0.45
C GLY A 88 1.76 -2.46 -0.16
N ASN A 89 1.79 -3.28 -1.21
CA ASN A 89 1.38 -4.69 -1.16
C ASN A 89 2.25 -5.62 -2.02
N GLY A 90 3.35 -5.13 -2.58
CA GLY A 90 4.17 -5.87 -3.57
C GLY A 90 4.54 -7.31 -3.17
N PRO A 91 5.03 -7.56 -1.94
CA PRO A 91 5.29 -8.92 -1.46
C PRO A 91 4.01 -9.77 -1.35
N GLN A 92 2.92 -9.19 -0.84
CA GLN A 92 1.65 -9.87 -0.61
C GLN A 92 0.96 -10.26 -1.92
N VAL A 93 0.85 -9.31 -2.86
CA VAL A 93 0.16 -9.55 -4.14
C VAL A 93 0.94 -10.52 -5.01
N GLY A 94 2.27 -10.46 -5.00
CA GLY A 94 3.09 -11.43 -5.72
C GLY A 94 3.04 -12.82 -5.09
N PHE A 95 2.96 -12.93 -3.75
CA PHE A 95 2.71 -14.23 -3.12
C PHE A 95 1.35 -14.81 -3.52
N LEU A 96 0.28 -14.01 -3.53
CA LEU A 96 -1.03 -14.47 -4.00
C LEU A 96 -1.03 -14.84 -5.48
N ALA A 97 -0.32 -14.09 -6.33
CA ALA A 97 -0.19 -14.40 -7.76
C ALA A 97 0.51 -15.75 -8.00
N LEU A 98 1.48 -16.11 -7.16
CA LEU A 98 2.11 -17.44 -7.21
C LEU A 98 1.16 -18.56 -6.78
N MET A 99 0.32 -18.31 -5.77
CA MET A 99 -0.61 -19.30 -5.24
C MET A 99 -1.89 -19.45 -6.08
N MET A 100 -2.26 -18.41 -6.82
CA MET A 100 -3.52 -18.30 -7.56
C MET A 100 -3.28 -17.76 -8.98
N PRO A 101 -2.48 -18.46 -9.82
CA PRO A 101 -2.00 -17.93 -11.11
C PRO A 101 -3.11 -17.63 -12.13
N GLU A 102 -4.27 -18.30 -12.01
CA GLU A 102 -5.43 -18.10 -12.88
C GLU A 102 -6.29 -16.88 -12.47
N THR A 103 -5.97 -16.23 -11.35
CA THR A 103 -6.74 -15.08 -10.85
C THR A 103 -6.16 -13.79 -11.39
N ARG A 104 -7.03 -12.89 -11.88
CA ARG A 104 -6.62 -11.58 -12.35
C ARG A 104 -5.93 -10.77 -11.26
N LEU A 105 -4.88 -10.04 -11.63
CA LEU A 105 -4.06 -9.28 -10.69
C LEU A 105 -4.86 -8.20 -9.93
N ASP A 106 -5.92 -7.64 -10.50
CA ASP A 106 -6.81 -6.68 -9.85
C ASP A 106 -7.65 -7.27 -8.72
N VAL A 107 -8.11 -8.50 -8.90
CA VAL A 107 -8.80 -9.23 -7.83
C VAL A 107 -7.82 -9.57 -6.70
N LEU A 108 -6.60 -9.99 -7.03
CA LEU A 108 -5.57 -10.29 -6.04
C LEU A 108 -5.15 -9.03 -5.26
N ASP A 109 -5.03 -7.89 -5.94
CA ASP A 109 -4.73 -6.61 -5.31
C ASP A 109 -5.81 -6.21 -4.29
N ALA A 110 -7.09 -6.28 -4.69
CA ALA A 110 -8.21 -6.01 -3.80
C ALA A 110 -8.23 -6.96 -2.57
N GLN A 111 -7.82 -8.22 -2.73
CA GLN A 111 -7.66 -9.13 -1.59
C GLN A 111 -6.55 -8.65 -0.64
N THR A 112 -5.42 -8.17 -1.18
CA THR A 112 -4.34 -7.64 -0.35
C THR A 112 -4.69 -6.34 0.36
N GLU A 113 -5.54 -5.48 -0.23
CA GLU A 113 -6.06 -4.29 0.46
C GLU A 113 -6.83 -4.67 1.72
N GLY A 114 -7.73 -5.66 1.62
CA GLY A 114 -8.47 -6.17 2.78
C GLY A 114 -7.56 -6.81 3.83
N ALA A 115 -6.63 -7.67 3.39
CA ALA A 115 -5.74 -8.39 4.29
C ALA A 115 -4.77 -7.45 5.04
N ILE A 116 -4.13 -6.53 4.32
CA ILE A 116 -3.18 -5.57 4.91
C ILE A 116 -3.92 -4.52 5.73
N GLY A 117 -4.99 -3.96 5.16
CA GLY A 117 -5.79 -2.95 5.82
C GLY A 117 -6.32 -3.46 7.16
N TYR A 118 -6.82 -4.70 7.23
CA TYR A 118 -7.23 -5.32 8.49
C TYR A 118 -6.11 -5.34 9.54
N VAL A 119 -4.89 -5.73 9.18
CA VAL A 119 -3.77 -5.80 10.14
C VAL A 119 -3.37 -4.40 10.63
N VAL A 120 -3.34 -3.41 9.74
CA VAL A 120 -3.04 -2.01 10.08
C VAL A 120 -4.14 -1.42 10.95
N ASP A 121 -5.40 -1.64 10.59
CA ASP A 121 -6.58 -1.19 11.32
C ASP A 121 -6.62 -1.78 12.73
N LEU A 122 -6.37 -3.09 12.86
CA LEU A 122 -6.31 -3.79 14.14
C LEU A 122 -5.25 -3.18 15.07
N GLU A 123 -4.02 -2.97 14.60
CA GLU A 123 -2.95 -2.44 15.46
C GLU A 123 -3.10 -0.93 15.74
N LEU A 124 -3.65 -0.14 14.81
CA LEU A 124 -4.04 1.25 15.07
C LEU A 124 -5.15 1.34 16.12
N SER A 125 -6.20 0.53 15.98
CA SER A 125 -7.30 0.45 16.94
C SER A 125 -6.81 0.04 18.33
N ASN A 126 -5.91 -0.95 18.41
CA ASN A 126 -5.27 -1.35 19.67
C ASN A 126 -4.46 -0.23 20.30
N THR A 127 -3.77 0.58 19.50
CA THR A 127 -2.89 1.67 19.97
C THR A 127 -3.68 2.92 20.37
N LEU A 128 -4.75 3.26 19.64
CA LEU A 128 -5.56 4.46 19.88
C LEU A 128 -6.65 4.24 20.95
N GLY A 129 -7.03 2.98 21.20
CA GLY A 129 -8.12 2.62 22.09
C GLY A 129 -9.51 2.95 21.53
N SER A 130 -10.55 2.65 22.31
CA SER A 130 -11.97 2.64 21.87
C SER A 130 -12.57 3.99 21.46
N ARG A 131 -11.83 5.10 21.59
CA ARG A 131 -12.34 6.46 21.30
C ARG A 131 -12.09 6.91 19.85
N LYS A 132 -11.28 6.19 19.08
CA LYS A 132 -10.98 6.52 17.68
C LYS A 132 -11.41 5.38 16.79
N GLN A 133 -12.18 5.70 15.77
CA GLN A 133 -12.59 4.75 14.75
C GLN A 133 -11.53 4.72 13.65
N VAL A 134 -11.12 3.52 13.28
CA VAL A 134 -10.25 3.26 12.15
C VAL A 134 -11.06 2.39 11.17
N VAL A 135 -10.88 2.63 9.88
CA VAL A 135 -11.60 1.94 8.81
C VAL A 135 -10.64 1.70 7.66
N THR A 136 -10.70 0.49 7.11
CA THR A 136 -10.10 0.15 5.81
C THR A 136 -11.15 0.31 4.71
N MET A 137 -10.77 0.95 3.60
CA MET A 137 -11.61 1.09 2.42
C MET A 137 -10.92 0.49 1.19
N LEU A 138 -11.65 -0.37 0.48
CA LEU A 138 -11.24 -0.80 -0.86
C LEU A 138 -11.22 0.40 -1.80
N THR A 139 -10.15 0.50 -2.59
CA THR A 139 -9.86 1.70 -3.38
C THR A 139 -9.52 1.34 -4.83
N GLN A 140 -10.33 1.79 -5.77
CA GLN A 140 -10.04 1.64 -7.20
C GLN A 140 -9.33 2.89 -7.73
N VAL A 141 -8.29 2.68 -8.54
CA VAL A 141 -7.55 3.76 -9.21
C VAL A 141 -7.71 3.63 -10.72
N ILE A 142 -8.19 4.69 -11.36
CA ILE A 142 -8.27 4.77 -12.82
C ILE A 142 -6.88 5.04 -13.36
N VAL A 143 -6.44 4.25 -14.33
CA VAL A 143 -5.19 4.51 -15.07
C VAL A 143 -5.43 4.67 -16.56
N ASN A 144 -4.44 5.24 -17.23
CA ASN A 144 -4.44 5.38 -18.68
C ASN A 144 -4.37 4.00 -19.33
N GLU A 145 -5.31 3.64 -20.18
CA GLU A 145 -5.31 2.36 -20.90
C GLU A 145 -4.13 2.21 -21.88
N LYS A 146 -3.53 3.33 -22.30
CA LYS A 146 -2.40 3.40 -23.24
C LYS A 146 -1.07 3.66 -22.52
N ASP A 147 -1.00 3.36 -21.23
CA ASP A 147 0.24 3.54 -20.48
C ASP A 147 1.34 2.61 -21.03
N PRO A 148 2.55 3.10 -21.36
CA PRO A 148 3.65 2.26 -21.81
C PRO A 148 4.04 1.14 -20.82
N ALA A 149 3.68 1.28 -19.53
CA ALA A 149 3.91 0.25 -18.52
C ALA A 149 3.20 -1.07 -18.81
N PHE A 150 2.14 -1.07 -19.64
CA PHE A 150 1.48 -2.32 -20.08
C PHE A 150 2.32 -3.12 -21.07
N GLU A 151 3.15 -2.46 -21.88
CA GLU A 151 4.03 -3.13 -22.85
C GLU A 151 5.34 -3.59 -22.20
N ASN A 152 5.85 -2.80 -21.24
CA ASN A 152 7.08 -3.08 -20.52
C ASN A 152 6.88 -2.97 -19.00
N PRO A 153 6.40 -4.05 -18.34
CA PRO A 153 6.19 -4.04 -16.91
C PRO A 153 7.52 -4.01 -16.15
N THR A 154 7.74 -2.97 -15.35
CA THR A 154 8.98 -2.78 -14.57
C THR A 154 8.79 -2.93 -13.06
N LYS A 155 7.55 -3.01 -12.60
CA LYS A 155 7.22 -3.09 -11.17
C LYS A 155 7.33 -4.53 -10.67
N PHE A 156 8.29 -4.78 -9.78
CA PHE A 156 8.44 -6.09 -9.15
C PHE A 156 7.35 -6.40 -8.12
N ILE A 157 6.90 -7.66 -8.10
CA ILE A 157 6.01 -8.24 -7.08
C ILE A 157 6.50 -9.64 -6.69
N GLY A 158 6.28 -10.03 -5.44
CA GLY A 158 6.60 -11.38 -4.95
C GLY A 158 8.06 -11.58 -4.54
N PRO A 159 8.50 -12.84 -4.37
CA PRO A 159 9.87 -13.16 -3.97
C PRO A 159 10.88 -12.88 -5.09
N GLN A 160 12.12 -12.65 -4.68
CA GLN A 160 13.24 -12.56 -5.62
C GLN A 160 13.72 -13.97 -5.95
N TYR A 161 14.11 -14.17 -7.21
CA TYR A 161 14.64 -15.43 -7.70
C TYR A 161 16.07 -15.23 -8.21
N SER A 162 16.95 -16.20 -8.02
CA SER A 162 18.23 -16.24 -8.72
C SER A 162 18.03 -16.54 -10.20
N GLU A 163 19.03 -16.25 -11.04
CA GLU A 163 19.01 -16.60 -12.47
C GLU A 163 18.66 -18.08 -12.73
N GLU A 164 19.21 -18.97 -11.90
CA GLU A 164 18.96 -20.41 -12.00
C GLU A 164 17.51 -20.76 -11.67
N GLN A 165 16.92 -20.11 -10.67
CA GLN A 165 15.54 -20.35 -10.25
C GLN A 165 14.51 -19.86 -11.27
N VAL A 166 14.81 -18.76 -11.99
CA VAL A 166 13.91 -18.23 -13.03
C VAL A 166 13.66 -19.27 -14.14
N ARG A 167 14.67 -20.06 -14.52
CA ARG A 167 14.53 -21.09 -15.55
C ARG A 167 13.60 -22.24 -15.18
N VAL A 168 13.38 -22.47 -13.88
CA VAL A 168 12.58 -23.57 -13.35
C VAL A 168 11.14 -23.13 -13.06
N VAL A 169 10.95 -21.87 -12.66
CA VAL A 169 9.67 -21.33 -12.18
C VAL A 169 8.75 -20.85 -13.30
N VAL A 170 9.26 -20.65 -14.52
CA VAL A 170 8.46 -20.15 -15.65
C VAL A 170 8.01 -21.33 -16.54
N PRO A 171 6.80 -21.90 -16.34
CA PRO A 171 6.19 -22.76 -17.34
C PRO A 171 5.80 -21.94 -18.59
N GLU A 172 5.76 -22.62 -19.74
CA GLU A 172 5.60 -22.11 -21.12
C GLU A 172 4.31 -21.30 -21.41
N ARG A 173 3.52 -20.92 -20.39
CA ARG A 173 2.25 -20.17 -20.53
C ARG A 173 2.14 -18.91 -19.68
N ALA A 174 3.23 -18.39 -19.13
CA ALA A 174 3.23 -17.10 -18.44
C ALA A 174 3.60 -15.95 -19.39
N SER A 175 2.78 -15.63 -20.39
CA SER A 175 3.09 -14.53 -21.32
C SER A 175 2.96 -13.13 -20.72
N GLU A 176 2.32 -12.99 -19.54
CA GLU A 176 2.16 -11.68 -18.86
C GLU A 176 2.87 -11.61 -17.49
N THR A 177 2.94 -12.71 -16.74
CA THR A 177 3.52 -12.73 -15.37
C THR A 177 5.03 -12.97 -15.35
N SER A 178 5.61 -13.54 -16.41
CA SER A 178 7.03 -13.96 -16.45
C SER A 178 8.06 -12.83 -16.40
N ARG A 179 7.65 -11.58 -16.65
CA ARG A 179 8.56 -10.41 -16.64
C ARG A 179 8.69 -9.70 -15.29
N LEU A 180 7.93 -10.12 -14.28
CA LEU A 180 7.79 -9.38 -13.01
C LEU A 180 8.74 -9.84 -11.89
N THR A 181 9.49 -10.91 -12.12
CA THR A 181 10.44 -11.49 -11.16
C THR A 181 11.86 -11.30 -11.67
N GLN A 182 12.63 -10.40 -11.06
CA GLN A 182 14.02 -10.15 -11.44
C GLN A 182 14.95 -11.25 -10.93
N THR A 183 16.00 -11.46 -11.73
CA THR A 183 17.26 -12.11 -11.37
C THR A 183 18.09 -11.14 -10.51
N SER A 184 18.68 -11.64 -9.43
CA SER A 184 19.63 -10.87 -8.63
C SER A 184 20.99 -10.82 -9.35
N ASP A 185 21.30 -9.70 -10.01
CA ASP A 185 22.69 -9.31 -10.21
C ASP A 185 23.27 -8.86 -8.85
N VAL A 186 24.47 -9.38 -8.56
CA VAL A 186 25.25 -9.21 -7.33
C VAL A 186 25.48 -7.75 -6.96
#